data_AF-A0A1G1YHS4-F1
#
_entry.id   AF-A0A1G1YHS4-F1
#
_cell.length_a   1.000
_cell.length_b   1.000
_cell.length_c   1.000
_cell.angle_alpha   90.00
_cell.angle_beta   90.00
_cell.angle_gamma   90.00
#
_symmetry.space_group_name_H-M   'P 1'
#
loop_
_entity.id
_entity.type
_entity.pdbx_description
1 polymer ?
#
loop_
_entity_poly.entity_id
_entity_poly.type
_entity_poly.pdbx_seq_one_letter_code
_entity_poly.pdbx_strand_id
1 'polypeptide(L)'
;MKKVAVIGSVIAILLVVNVALAGDNPSGTPFQAIWNAITNLQSQITNIQLIPGPQGLPGEPGLQGIQGEPGAQGLQGETGPQGRQGIQGEPGSQGEQGEMGASGETGPQGPQGLQGPKGDPGEPSWDETRIADLEARVVYLENLNQPPEPQGFSAYANFKRGLSQYLSITDADQVGLNITHDMTIEGWIYLEADMPNNTDYEIVSKYDIDYNIDSRAYRFYLSTYGTQALYLNTSQDGSNEVANNAAWSPIAQIWYHVAVTRTLTTTKFYVNGMQLSTNNQFHTSTTICDNSASFIVGQLGVTPDDYWNGKMDDLRIWNVARTPAEILANKDIELTGAEAGLMGYWKFNGNALDSSLNGNDLTNNNGVTFIAY
;
A
#
# COMPACT_ATOMS: atom_id res chain seq x y z
N MET A 1 -26.43 4.46 0.50
CA MET A 1 -26.25 5.64 -0.39
C MET A 1 -24.86 5.72 -1.02
N LYS A 2 -23.74 5.55 -0.27
CA LYS A 2 -22.37 5.51 -0.85
C LYS A 2 -22.17 4.44 -1.95
N LYS A 3 -22.83 3.29 -1.80
CA LYS A 3 -22.84 2.09 -2.69
C LYS A 3 -23.22 2.35 -4.17
N VAL A 4 -24.15 3.27 -4.44
CA VAL A 4 -24.67 3.54 -5.80
C VAL A 4 -23.86 4.64 -6.48
N ALA A 5 -23.27 5.55 -5.69
CA ALA A 5 -22.42 6.61 -6.20
C ALA A 5 -21.10 6.06 -6.75
N VAL A 6 -20.42 5.15 -6.03
CA VAL A 6 -19.12 4.60 -6.48
C VAL A 6 -19.27 3.72 -7.72
N ILE A 7 -20.16 2.72 -7.70
CA ILE A 7 -20.41 1.85 -8.86
C ILE A 7 -20.98 2.64 -10.05
N GLY A 8 -21.86 3.62 -9.78
CA GLY A 8 -22.43 4.49 -10.81
C GLY A 8 -21.42 5.45 -11.43
N SER A 9 -20.53 6.04 -10.62
CA SER A 9 -19.42 6.87 -11.10
C SER A 9 -18.45 6.04 -11.92
N VAL A 10 -18.01 4.88 -11.44
CA VAL A 10 -17.08 4.03 -12.19
C VAL A 10 -17.69 3.57 -13.52
N ILE A 11 -18.96 3.16 -13.56
CA ILE A 11 -19.64 2.78 -14.82
C ILE A 11 -19.80 3.98 -15.77
N ALA A 12 -20.10 5.18 -15.26
CA ALA A 12 -20.18 6.39 -16.07
C ALA A 12 -18.82 6.77 -16.68
N ILE A 13 -17.75 6.60 -15.91
CA ILE A 13 -16.37 6.81 -16.31
C ILE A 13 -15.96 5.83 -17.42
N LEU A 14 -16.29 4.55 -17.24
CA LEU A 14 -16.05 3.51 -18.24
C LEU A 14 -16.82 3.77 -19.54
N LEU A 15 -18.01 4.36 -19.47
CA LEU A 15 -18.75 4.81 -20.65
C LEU A 15 -18.08 5.99 -21.36
N VAL A 16 -17.57 6.98 -20.61
CA VAL A 16 -16.86 8.14 -21.16
C VAL A 16 -15.55 7.72 -21.82
N VAL A 17 -14.78 6.83 -21.19
CA VAL A 17 -13.57 6.28 -21.78
C VAL A 17 -13.93 5.48 -23.04
N ASN A 18 -14.91 4.58 -23.01
CA ASN A 18 -15.35 3.84 -24.20
C ASN A 18 -15.78 4.75 -25.37
N VAL A 19 -16.40 5.89 -25.10
CA VAL A 19 -16.83 6.87 -26.12
C VAL A 19 -15.66 7.67 -26.68
N ALA A 20 -14.74 8.14 -25.84
CA ALA A 20 -13.51 8.83 -26.27
C ALA A 20 -12.65 7.90 -27.14
N LEU A 21 -12.57 6.64 -26.70
CA LEU A 21 -11.86 5.59 -27.39
C LEU A 21 -12.50 5.29 -28.77
N ALA A 22 -13.82 5.12 -28.86
CA ALA A 22 -14.49 4.79 -30.13
C ALA A 22 -14.41 5.87 -31.23
N GLY A 23 -14.13 7.14 -30.87
CA GLY A 23 -14.00 8.25 -31.81
C GLY A 23 -12.63 8.32 -32.51
N ASP A 24 -11.57 7.97 -31.80
CA ASP A 24 -10.18 7.97 -32.28
C ASP A 24 -9.64 6.55 -32.23
N ASN A 25 -10.01 5.70 -33.19
CA ASN A 25 -9.41 4.37 -33.36
C ASN A 25 -8.28 4.42 -34.40
N PRO A 26 -7.05 4.89 -34.07
CA PRO A 26 -5.91 4.38 -34.77
C PRO A 26 -5.71 2.95 -34.26
N SER A 27 -5.49 2.01 -35.17
CA SER A 27 -5.18 0.61 -34.89
C SER A 27 -3.81 0.41 -34.20
N GLY A 28 -3.47 1.29 -33.24
CA GLY A 28 -2.25 1.30 -32.45
C GLY A 28 -2.45 0.61 -31.10
N THR A 29 -1.45 -0.18 -30.73
CA THR A 29 -1.39 -1.06 -29.55
C THR A 29 -1.63 -0.45 -28.16
N PRO A 30 -1.42 0.86 -27.87
CA PRO A 30 -1.58 1.39 -26.49
C PRO A 30 -3.04 1.39 -26.01
N PHE A 31 -3.94 1.71 -26.93
CA PHE A 31 -5.36 1.86 -26.67
C PHE A 31 -6.05 0.55 -26.29
N GLN A 32 -5.70 -0.53 -27.01
CA GLN A 32 -6.26 -1.86 -26.73
C GLN A 32 -5.86 -2.35 -25.34
N ALA A 33 -4.67 -1.98 -24.87
CA ALA A 33 -4.20 -2.34 -23.55
C ALA A 33 -4.94 -1.55 -22.45
N ILE A 34 -5.22 -0.26 -22.66
CA ILE A 34 -6.09 0.55 -21.80
C ILE A 34 -7.49 -0.06 -21.74
N TRP A 35 -8.07 -0.43 -22.89
CA TRP A 35 -9.37 -1.10 -22.98
C TRP A 35 -9.41 -2.42 -22.19
N ASN A 36 -8.36 -3.25 -22.31
CA ASN A 36 -8.26 -4.51 -21.59
C ASN A 36 -8.15 -4.29 -20.08
N ALA A 37 -7.37 -3.30 -19.63
CA ALA A 37 -7.24 -2.94 -18.22
C ALA A 37 -8.57 -2.47 -17.62
N ILE A 38 -9.29 -1.63 -18.37
CA ILE A 38 -10.65 -1.17 -18.08
C ILE A 38 -11.61 -2.35 -17.92
N THR A 39 -11.63 -3.26 -18.89
CA THR A 39 -12.51 -4.43 -18.88
C THR A 39 -12.20 -5.37 -17.71
N ASN A 40 -10.92 -5.52 -17.36
CA ASN A 40 -10.51 -6.30 -16.19
C ASN A 40 -11.00 -5.66 -14.89
N LEU A 41 -10.84 -4.34 -14.72
CA LEU A 41 -11.32 -3.62 -13.54
C LEU A 41 -12.83 -3.66 -13.39
N GLN A 42 -13.58 -3.54 -14.50
CA GLN A 42 -15.03 -3.78 -14.50
C GLN A 42 -15.38 -5.13 -13.88
N SER A 43 -14.67 -6.19 -14.29
CA SER A 43 -14.86 -7.52 -13.72
C SER A 43 -14.51 -7.56 -12.23
N GLN A 44 -13.42 -6.95 -11.80
CA GLN A 44 -13.02 -6.93 -10.39
C GLN A 44 -14.04 -6.20 -9.49
N ILE A 45 -14.57 -5.07 -9.95
CA ILE A 45 -15.57 -4.26 -9.24
C ILE A 45 -16.90 -5.01 -9.16
N THR A 46 -17.30 -5.66 -10.24
CA THR A 46 -18.55 -6.44 -10.29
C THR A 46 -18.50 -7.66 -9.37
N ASN A 47 -17.30 -8.20 -9.10
CA ASN A 47 -17.09 -9.41 -8.30
C ASN A 47 -16.76 -9.14 -6.82
N ILE A 48 -16.78 -7.90 -6.33
CA ILE A 48 -16.53 -7.63 -4.91
C ILE A 48 -17.59 -8.35 -4.06
N GLN A 49 -17.12 -9.12 -3.07
CA GLN A 49 -17.97 -9.82 -2.11
C GLN A 49 -17.97 -9.10 -0.76
N LEU A 50 -19.01 -9.34 0.04
CA LEU A 50 -19.04 -8.92 1.43
C LEU A 50 -18.06 -9.76 2.25
N ILE A 51 -17.34 -9.14 3.17
CA ILE A 51 -16.56 -9.84 4.20
C ILE A 51 -17.48 -10.17 5.38
N PRO A 52 -17.31 -11.35 6.03
CA PRO A 52 -18.08 -11.69 7.22
C PRO A 52 -17.93 -10.63 8.31
N GLY A 53 -19.04 -10.28 8.98
CA GLY A 53 -18.99 -9.35 10.10
C GLY A 53 -18.30 -9.95 11.33
N PRO A 54 -17.95 -9.12 12.33
CA PRO A 54 -17.27 -9.58 13.53
C PRO A 54 -18.08 -10.63 14.28
N GLN A 55 -17.40 -11.54 14.97
CA GLN A 55 -18.07 -12.54 15.80
C GLN A 55 -18.90 -11.85 16.90
N GLY A 56 -20.14 -12.31 17.09
CA GLY A 56 -21.00 -11.84 18.17
C GLY A 56 -20.39 -12.08 19.56
N LEU A 57 -20.75 -11.21 20.51
CA LEU A 57 -20.27 -11.30 21.89
C LEU A 57 -20.79 -12.58 22.58
N PRO A 58 -20.07 -13.10 23.59
CA PRO A 58 -20.58 -14.16 24.46
C PRO A 58 -21.88 -13.73 25.14
N GLY A 59 -22.82 -14.67 25.31
CA GLY A 59 -24.07 -14.42 26.03
C GLY A 59 -23.83 -14.08 27.50
N GLU A 60 -24.74 -13.32 28.10
CA GLU A 60 -24.66 -12.96 29.52
C GLU A 60 -24.80 -14.21 30.42
N PRO A 61 -24.24 -14.18 31.65
CA PRO A 61 -24.44 -15.23 32.63
C PRO A 61 -25.93 -15.45 32.96
N GLY A 62 -26.35 -16.71 33.14
CA GLY A 62 -27.72 -17.03 33.53
C GLY A 62 -28.12 -16.47 34.91
N LEU A 63 -29.43 -16.28 35.12
CA LEU A 63 -29.99 -15.76 36.37
C LEU A 63 -29.71 -16.69 37.56
N GLN A 64 -29.63 -16.11 38.76
CA GLN A 64 -29.47 -16.85 40.02
C GLN A 64 -30.69 -17.77 40.25
N GLY A 65 -30.45 -19.00 40.71
CA GLY A 65 -31.51 -19.97 41.02
C GLY A 65 -32.45 -19.48 42.13
N ILE A 66 -33.70 -19.96 42.09
CA ILE A 66 -34.73 -19.63 43.08
C ILE A 66 -34.37 -20.19 44.48
N GLN A 67 -34.75 -19.47 45.52
CA GLN A 67 -34.61 -19.93 46.91
C GLN A 67 -35.49 -21.18 47.14
N GLY A 68 -34.96 -22.19 47.81
CA GLY A 68 -35.70 -23.42 48.12
C GLY A 68 -36.91 -23.15 49.03
N GLU A 69 -37.94 -23.99 48.91
CA GLU A 69 -39.14 -23.88 49.74
C GLU A 69 -38.83 -24.12 51.23
N PRO A 70 -39.61 -23.52 52.16
CA PRO A 70 -39.51 -23.82 53.58
C PRO A 70 -39.69 -25.31 53.86
N GLY A 71 -38.91 -25.86 54.81
CA GLY A 71 -39.01 -27.26 55.21
C GLY A 71 -40.41 -27.62 55.74
N ALA A 72 -40.80 -28.88 55.57
CA ALA A 72 -42.08 -29.39 56.06
C ALA A 72 -42.22 -29.21 57.58
N GLN A 73 -43.44 -28.91 58.03
CA GLN A 73 -43.75 -28.80 59.46
C GLN A 73 -43.46 -30.13 60.18
N GLY A 74 -42.75 -30.06 61.30
CA GLY A 74 -42.42 -31.24 62.11
C GLY A 74 -43.67 -32.02 62.53
N LEU A 75 -43.53 -33.36 62.61
CA LEU A 75 -44.61 -34.24 63.03
C LEU A 75 -45.07 -33.91 64.46
N GLN A 76 -46.37 -33.99 64.69
CA GLN A 76 -46.96 -33.81 66.02
C GLN A 76 -46.43 -34.91 66.96
N GLY A 77 -45.94 -34.53 68.13
CA GLY A 77 -45.46 -35.47 69.14
C GLY A 77 -46.53 -36.49 69.53
N GLU A 78 -46.10 -37.73 69.76
CA GLU A 78 -47.01 -38.82 70.12
C GLU A 78 -47.75 -38.51 71.44
N THR A 79 -49.04 -38.84 71.49
CA THR A 79 -49.84 -38.70 72.70
C THR A 79 -49.25 -39.57 73.82
N GLY A 80 -48.96 -38.96 74.96
CA GLY A 80 -48.38 -39.67 76.11
C GLY A 80 -49.22 -40.89 76.53
N PRO A 81 -48.58 -41.95 77.05
CA PRO A 81 -49.27 -43.19 77.40
C PRO A 81 -50.34 -42.95 78.46
N GLN A 82 -51.48 -43.61 78.32
CA GLN A 82 -52.58 -43.55 79.28
C GLN A 82 -52.10 -44.04 80.66
N GLY A 83 -52.34 -43.25 81.70
CA GLY A 83 -52.00 -43.61 83.08
C GLY A 83 -52.64 -44.94 83.49
N ARG A 84 -51.88 -45.79 84.20
CA ARG A 84 -52.35 -47.09 84.69
C ARG A 84 -53.49 -46.90 85.70
N GLN A 85 -54.54 -47.70 85.61
CA GLN A 85 -55.68 -47.62 86.53
C GLN A 85 -55.25 -48.04 87.94
N GLY A 86 -55.27 -47.09 88.88
CA GLY A 86 -54.97 -47.30 90.30
C GLY A 86 -56.14 -46.91 91.19
N ILE A 87 -56.28 -47.63 92.32
CA ILE A 87 -57.13 -47.30 93.46
C ILE A 87 -56.87 -45.87 93.96
N GLN A 88 -57.94 -45.19 94.39
CA GLN A 88 -58.05 -43.76 94.74
C GLN A 88 -56.76 -43.12 95.29
N GLY A 89 -56.14 -42.25 94.49
CA GLY A 89 -54.99 -41.39 94.80
C GLY A 89 -54.92 -40.22 93.79
N GLU A 90 -54.21 -39.13 94.15
CA GLU A 90 -54.27 -37.77 93.59
C GLU A 90 -54.28 -37.62 92.03
N PRO A 91 -54.84 -36.52 91.48
CA PRO A 91 -54.82 -36.25 90.03
C PRO A 91 -53.41 -36.36 89.45
N GLY A 92 -53.28 -37.17 88.38
CA GLY A 92 -52.00 -37.38 87.71
C GLY A 92 -51.39 -36.07 87.20
N SER A 93 -50.06 -35.94 87.35
CA SER A 93 -49.28 -34.81 86.84
C SER A 93 -49.51 -34.60 85.34
N GLN A 94 -49.68 -33.35 84.92
CA GLN A 94 -49.74 -32.97 83.50
C GLN A 94 -48.49 -33.49 82.77
N GLY A 95 -48.69 -34.17 81.64
CA GLY A 95 -47.59 -34.71 80.84
C GLY A 95 -46.63 -33.63 80.37
N GLU A 96 -45.35 -33.98 80.23
CA GLU A 96 -44.31 -33.08 79.73
C GLU A 96 -44.65 -32.59 78.32
N GLN A 97 -44.40 -31.30 78.06
CA GLN A 97 -44.56 -30.72 76.73
C GLN A 97 -43.57 -31.37 75.77
N GLY A 98 -44.07 -31.93 74.66
CA GLY A 98 -43.22 -32.60 73.68
C GLY A 98 -42.11 -31.70 73.13
N GLU A 99 -40.96 -32.30 72.81
CA GLU A 99 -39.80 -31.59 72.27
C GLU A 99 -40.15 -30.87 70.94
N MET A 100 -39.61 -29.66 70.78
CA MET A 100 -39.77 -28.88 69.54
C MET A 100 -39.05 -29.62 68.41
N GLY A 101 -39.79 -29.90 67.33
CA GLY A 101 -39.24 -30.60 66.15
C GLY A 101 -38.00 -29.89 65.59
N ALA A 102 -37.05 -30.68 65.08
CA ALA A 102 -35.83 -30.17 64.48
C ALA A 102 -36.13 -29.20 63.31
N SER A 103 -35.32 -28.14 63.18
CA SER A 103 -35.42 -27.22 62.04
C SER A 103 -35.14 -27.97 60.74
N GLY A 104 -35.95 -27.74 59.70
CA GLY A 104 -35.77 -28.39 58.41
C GLY A 104 -34.42 -28.07 57.78
N GLU A 105 -33.84 -29.02 57.04
CA GLU A 105 -32.58 -28.82 56.34
C GLU A 105 -32.71 -27.72 55.26
N THR A 106 -31.66 -26.90 55.11
CA THR A 106 -31.59 -25.91 54.02
C THR A 106 -31.65 -26.63 52.68
N GLY A 107 -32.57 -26.22 51.81
CA GLY A 107 -32.70 -26.80 50.46
C GLY A 107 -31.39 -26.72 49.65
N PRO A 108 -31.18 -27.64 48.69
CA PRO A 108 -29.97 -27.65 47.87
C PRO A 108 -29.83 -26.36 47.07
N GLN A 109 -28.59 -25.93 46.81
CA GLN A 109 -28.32 -24.83 45.90
C GLN A 109 -28.88 -25.17 44.51
N GLY A 110 -29.64 -24.24 43.92
CA GLY A 110 -30.18 -24.42 42.57
C GLY A 110 -29.07 -24.65 41.52
N PRO A 111 -29.39 -25.29 40.39
CA PRO A 111 -28.41 -25.56 39.34
C PRO A 111 -27.83 -24.24 38.78
N GLN A 112 -26.58 -24.28 38.31
CA GLN A 112 -25.96 -23.16 37.62
C GLN A 112 -26.81 -22.79 36.40
N GLY A 113 -27.08 -21.48 36.22
CA GLY A 113 -27.81 -20.98 35.07
C GLY A 113 -27.11 -21.36 33.77
N LEU A 114 -27.88 -21.72 32.73
CA LEU A 114 -27.35 -22.06 31.41
C LEU A 114 -26.63 -20.85 30.81
N GLN A 115 -25.52 -21.08 30.10
CA GLN A 115 -24.84 -20.04 29.34
C GLN A 115 -25.82 -19.45 28.31
N GLY A 116 -25.92 -18.11 28.25
CA GLY A 116 -26.73 -17.44 27.25
C GLY A 116 -26.31 -17.82 25.82
N PRO A 117 -27.23 -17.77 24.84
CA PRO A 117 -26.89 -18.08 23.46
C PRO A 117 -25.78 -17.15 22.96
N LYS A 118 -24.89 -17.68 22.12
CA LYS A 118 -23.88 -16.86 21.42
C LYS A 118 -24.60 -15.74 20.65
N GLY A 119 -24.10 -14.50 20.75
CA GLY A 119 -24.65 -13.39 19.98
C GLY A 119 -24.54 -13.64 18.47
N ASP A 120 -25.50 -13.10 17.72
CA ASP A 120 -25.48 -13.21 16.26
C ASP A 120 -24.20 -12.58 15.69
N PRO A 121 -23.62 -13.15 14.62
CA PRO A 121 -22.54 -12.50 13.89
C PRO A 121 -22.94 -11.08 13.48
N GLY A 122 -21.98 -10.15 13.51
CA GLY A 122 -22.18 -8.82 12.96
C GLY A 122 -22.55 -8.88 11.48
N GLU A 123 -23.22 -7.83 10.99
CA GLU A 123 -23.60 -7.78 9.58
C GLU A 123 -22.34 -7.82 8.69
N PRO A 124 -22.37 -8.60 7.60
CA PRO A 124 -21.30 -8.58 6.61
C PRO A 124 -21.08 -7.16 6.06
N SER A 125 -19.83 -6.73 5.96
CA SER A 125 -19.46 -5.40 5.46
C SER A 125 -18.70 -5.50 4.14
N TRP A 126 -18.48 -4.37 3.49
CA TRP A 126 -17.60 -4.32 2.33
C TRP A 126 -16.14 -4.22 2.78
N ASP A 127 -15.23 -4.81 2.01
CA ASP A 127 -13.80 -4.60 2.19
C ASP A 127 -13.42 -3.18 1.76
N GLU A 128 -13.41 -2.25 2.71
CA GLU A 128 -13.14 -0.82 2.45
C GLU A 128 -11.73 -0.58 1.89
N THR A 129 -10.75 -1.40 2.27
CA THR A 129 -9.37 -1.31 1.75
C THR A 129 -9.32 -1.69 0.28
N ARG A 130 -9.99 -2.79 -0.10
CA ARG A 130 -10.10 -3.21 -1.51
C ARG A 130 -10.88 -2.20 -2.35
N ILE A 131 -11.90 -1.55 -1.79
CA ILE A 131 -12.64 -0.50 -2.48
C ILE A 131 -11.74 0.71 -2.74
N ALA A 132 -10.97 1.17 -1.75
CA ALA A 132 -10.06 2.30 -1.89
C ALA A 132 -8.98 2.05 -2.97
N ASP A 133 -8.43 0.83 -3.06
CA ASP A 133 -7.51 0.42 -4.13
C ASP A 133 -8.15 0.54 -5.52
N LEU A 134 -9.38 0.02 -5.67
CA LEU A 134 -10.10 0.05 -6.94
C LEU A 134 -10.48 1.48 -7.35
N GLU A 135 -10.86 2.33 -6.39
CA GLU A 135 -11.11 3.76 -6.63
C GLU A 135 -9.84 4.47 -7.12
N ALA A 136 -8.69 4.23 -6.49
CA ALA A 136 -7.41 4.79 -6.94
C ALA A 136 -7.03 4.34 -8.35
N ARG A 137 -7.28 3.06 -8.69
CA ARG A 137 -7.03 2.50 -10.03
C ARG A 137 -7.95 3.07 -11.11
N VAL A 138 -9.19 3.41 -10.76
CA VAL A 138 -10.12 4.08 -11.67
C VAL A 138 -9.66 5.51 -11.95
N VAL A 139 -9.37 6.29 -10.91
CA VAL A 139 -8.85 7.67 -11.06
C VAL A 139 -7.56 7.68 -11.87
N TYR A 140 -6.70 6.68 -11.69
CA TYR A 140 -5.51 6.50 -12.50
C TYR A 140 -5.81 6.28 -13.99
N LEU A 141 -6.78 5.43 -14.33
CA LEU A 141 -7.16 5.18 -15.73
C LEU A 141 -7.90 6.36 -16.37
N GLU A 142 -8.66 7.14 -15.61
CA GLU A 142 -9.25 8.40 -16.09
C GLU A 142 -8.17 9.36 -16.59
N ASN A 143 -7.09 9.50 -15.82
CA ASN A 143 -5.95 10.33 -16.19
C ASN A 143 -5.17 9.75 -17.38
N LEU A 144 -5.30 8.45 -17.68
CA LEU A 144 -4.71 7.82 -18.86
C LEU A 144 -5.55 7.94 -20.13
N ASN A 145 -6.82 8.36 -20.05
CA ASN A 145 -7.64 8.70 -21.22
C ASN A 145 -7.26 10.07 -21.84
N GLN A 146 -6.18 10.67 -21.33
CA GLN A 146 -5.48 11.83 -21.85
C GLN A 146 -3.98 11.53 -21.75
N PRO A 147 -3.41 10.51 -22.42
CA PRO A 147 -1.98 10.25 -22.24
C PRO A 147 -1.24 11.34 -23.01
N PRO A 148 -0.69 12.39 -22.37
CA PRO A 148 0.07 13.33 -23.14
C PRO A 148 1.38 12.61 -23.39
N GLU A 149 1.75 12.44 -24.64
CA GLU A 149 3.18 12.61 -24.93
C GLU A 149 3.67 13.81 -24.13
N PRO A 150 4.83 13.73 -23.45
CA PRO A 150 5.35 14.82 -22.64
C PRO A 150 5.16 16.15 -23.39
N GLN A 151 4.28 17.01 -22.87
CA GLN A 151 3.89 18.22 -23.58
C GLN A 151 4.99 19.26 -23.43
N GLY A 152 5.32 19.96 -24.51
CA GLY A 152 6.35 21.01 -24.49
C GLY A 152 7.77 20.52 -24.69
N PHE A 153 7.99 19.23 -24.94
CA PHE A 153 9.29 18.66 -25.28
C PHE A 153 9.38 18.34 -26.77
N SER A 154 10.61 18.34 -27.31
CA SER A 154 10.85 18.24 -28.76
C SER A 154 11.41 16.89 -29.20
N ALA A 155 12.03 16.14 -28.29
CA ALA A 155 12.52 14.79 -28.52
C ALA A 155 12.66 14.02 -27.22
N TYR A 156 12.80 12.69 -27.31
CA TYR A 156 13.03 11.79 -26.18
C TYR A 156 14.26 10.93 -26.40
N ALA A 157 14.84 10.41 -25.32
CA ALA A 157 15.88 9.39 -25.37
C ALA A 157 15.23 8.01 -25.55
N ASN A 158 15.75 7.21 -26.47
CA ASN A 158 15.27 5.86 -26.77
C ASN A 158 16.40 4.85 -26.57
N PHE A 159 16.20 4.00 -25.56
CA PHE A 159 17.14 2.99 -25.09
C PHE A 159 16.67 1.61 -25.55
N LYS A 160 17.63 0.78 -25.96
CA LYS A 160 17.39 -0.63 -26.31
C LYS A 160 18.23 -1.54 -25.43
N ARG A 161 17.57 -2.32 -24.57
CA ARG A 161 18.20 -3.32 -23.70
C ARG A 161 19.06 -4.32 -24.48
N GLY A 162 18.58 -4.81 -25.62
CA GLY A 162 19.32 -5.73 -26.49
C GLY A 162 20.61 -5.16 -27.11
N LEU A 163 20.82 -3.84 -27.01
CA LEU A 163 22.04 -3.15 -27.44
C LEU A 163 22.87 -2.63 -26.27
N SER A 164 22.47 -2.92 -25.02
CA SER A 164 23.17 -2.50 -23.80
C SER A 164 23.42 -0.99 -23.76
N GLN A 165 22.40 -0.21 -24.13
CA GLN A 165 22.46 1.25 -24.23
C GLN A 165 22.21 1.93 -22.89
N TYR A 166 23.04 2.92 -22.55
CA TYR A 166 22.91 3.70 -21.32
C TYR A 166 23.61 5.06 -21.45
N LEU A 167 23.33 5.97 -20.52
CA LEU A 167 24.02 7.24 -20.41
C LEU A 167 24.76 7.30 -19.07
N SER A 168 25.91 7.96 -18.99
CA SER A 168 26.63 8.05 -17.71
C SER A 168 27.47 9.32 -17.54
N ILE A 169 27.80 9.63 -16.30
CA ILE A 169 28.84 10.57 -15.91
C ILE A 169 29.92 9.76 -15.19
N THR A 170 31.16 9.84 -15.64
CA THR A 170 32.29 9.15 -14.99
C THR A 170 32.86 9.95 -13.81
N ASP A 171 33.52 9.23 -12.91
CA ASP A 171 33.80 9.60 -11.51
C ASP A 171 34.57 10.92 -11.27
N ALA A 172 35.33 11.43 -12.24
CA ALA A 172 36.19 12.60 -12.06
C ALA A 172 35.46 13.96 -12.03
N ASP A 173 34.19 14.03 -12.45
CA ASP A 173 33.46 15.29 -12.72
C ASP A 173 32.25 15.54 -11.77
N GLN A 174 32.10 14.76 -10.69
CA GLN A 174 30.81 14.47 -10.03
C GLN A 174 30.39 15.35 -8.82
N VAL A 175 30.81 16.62 -8.73
CA VAL A 175 30.55 17.44 -7.52
C VAL A 175 29.04 17.72 -7.30
N GLY A 176 28.20 17.61 -8.33
CA GLY A 176 26.80 18.03 -8.29
C GLY A 176 25.75 16.99 -7.89
N LEU A 177 26.01 15.68 -7.92
CA LEU A 177 24.96 14.65 -7.73
C LEU A 177 25.09 13.84 -6.41
N ASN A 178 25.95 14.31 -5.50
CA ASN A 178 26.09 13.72 -4.17
C ASN A 178 25.00 14.27 -3.22
N ILE A 179 23.83 13.65 -3.26
CA ILE A 179 22.69 14.04 -2.42
C ILE A 179 22.82 13.35 -1.07
N THR A 180 22.72 14.09 0.03
CA THR A 180 22.99 13.55 1.38
C THR A 180 21.69 13.20 2.12
N HIS A 181 20.63 13.99 1.98
CA HIS A 181 19.39 13.83 2.76
C HIS A 181 18.15 13.74 1.88
N ASP A 182 17.49 14.88 1.66
CA ASP A 182 16.24 14.94 0.95
C ASP A 182 16.52 14.87 -0.55
N MET A 183 15.67 14.14 -1.27
CA MET A 183 15.85 14.00 -2.70
C MET A 183 14.52 13.84 -3.43
N THR A 184 14.54 14.23 -4.70
CA THR A 184 13.51 13.87 -5.66
C THR A 184 14.18 13.39 -6.95
N ILE A 185 13.73 12.26 -7.46
CA ILE A 185 14.06 11.76 -8.80
C ILE A 185 12.74 11.71 -9.55
N GLU A 186 12.66 12.34 -10.71
CA GLU A 186 11.45 12.35 -11.52
C GLU A 186 11.76 12.44 -13.02
N GLY A 187 10.81 12.01 -13.84
CA GLY A 187 10.91 12.13 -15.30
C GLY A 187 9.84 11.31 -16.00
N TRP A 188 9.78 11.46 -17.31
CA TRP A 188 8.89 10.70 -18.16
C TRP A 188 9.54 9.40 -18.60
N ILE A 189 8.80 8.30 -18.53
CA ILE A 189 9.21 6.98 -18.98
C ILE A 189 8.15 6.38 -19.91
N TYR A 190 8.60 5.61 -20.88
CA TYR A 190 7.76 4.81 -21.77
C TYR A 190 8.33 3.41 -21.81
N LEU A 191 7.51 2.42 -21.46
CA LEU A 191 7.92 1.02 -21.48
C LEU A 191 7.61 0.43 -22.85
N GLU A 192 8.55 -0.31 -23.44
CA GLU A 192 8.26 -1.04 -24.68
C GLU A 192 7.39 -2.29 -24.41
N ALA A 193 6.81 -2.89 -25.45
CA ALA A 193 6.01 -4.11 -25.28
C ALA A 193 6.86 -5.34 -24.88
N ASP A 194 8.12 -5.36 -25.30
CA ASP A 194 9.09 -6.41 -25.00
C ASP A 194 9.81 -6.10 -23.67
N MET A 195 9.06 -6.17 -22.57
CA MET A 195 9.61 -6.11 -21.23
C MET A 195 9.60 -7.54 -20.66
N PRO A 196 10.73 -8.26 -20.69
CA PRO A 196 10.90 -9.47 -19.88
C PRO A 196 10.30 -9.32 -18.48
N ASN A 197 9.52 -10.32 -18.05
CA ASN A 197 9.13 -10.44 -16.65
C ASN A 197 10.32 -10.88 -15.82
N ASN A 198 10.28 -10.65 -14.50
CA ASN A 198 11.29 -11.13 -13.55
C ASN A 198 12.69 -10.52 -13.80
N THR A 199 12.71 -9.20 -14.00
CA THR A 199 13.93 -8.37 -14.15
C THR A 199 13.70 -6.97 -13.57
N ASP A 200 14.80 -6.26 -13.32
CA ASP A 200 14.79 -4.85 -12.93
C ASP A 200 15.11 -3.96 -14.15
N TYR A 201 14.28 -2.94 -14.36
CA TYR A 201 14.49 -1.92 -15.38
C TYR A 201 15.00 -0.65 -14.72
N GLU A 202 16.29 -0.40 -14.94
CA GLU A 202 16.94 0.76 -14.36
C GLU A 202 16.42 2.06 -14.97
N ILE A 203 15.99 3.00 -14.13
CA ILE A 203 15.73 4.37 -14.60
C ILE A 203 17.00 5.18 -14.38
N VAL A 204 17.43 5.29 -13.12
CA VAL A 204 18.65 6.01 -12.72
C VAL A 204 19.34 5.29 -11.57
N SER A 205 20.65 5.13 -11.67
CA SER A 205 21.50 4.69 -10.56
C SER A 205 22.68 5.64 -10.34
N LYS A 206 23.12 5.74 -9.09
CA LYS A 206 24.43 6.24 -8.72
C LYS A 206 25.17 5.12 -7.99
N TYR A 207 26.10 4.48 -8.70
CA TYR A 207 26.69 3.19 -8.35
C TYR A 207 28.22 3.26 -8.40
N ASP A 208 28.90 2.82 -7.34
CA ASP A 208 30.36 2.62 -7.33
C ASP A 208 30.70 1.29 -7.98
N ILE A 209 31.34 1.36 -9.15
CA ILE A 209 31.69 0.20 -9.99
C ILE A 209 32.81 -0.66 -9.41
N ASP A 210 33.60 -0.13 -8.48
CA ASP A 210 34.79 -0.79 -7.92
C ASP A 210 34.49 -1.53 -6.61
N TYR A 211 33.27 -1.41 -6.07
CA TYR A 211 32.91 -1.97 -4.77
C TYR A 211 31.75 -2.97 -4.83
N ASN A 212 31.81 -3.91 -3.88
CA ASN A 212 30.77 -4.91 -3.58
C ASN A 212 29.40 -4.23 -3.49
N ILE A 213 28.31 -4.93 -3.85
CA ILE A 213 26.91 -4.48 -4.06
C ILE A 213 26.28 -3.52 -3.01
N ASP A 214 26.98 -3.22 -1.91
CA ASP A 214 26.62 -2.36 -0.78
C ASP A 214 27.10 -0.90 -0.92
N SER A 215 27.70 -0.51 -2.06
CA SER A 215 28.26 0.83 -2.33
C SER A 215 27.40 1.72 -3.24
N ARG A 216 26.07 1.61 -3.16
CA ARG A 216 25.16 2.35 -4.04
C ARG A 216 24.75 3.64 -3.37
N ALA A 217 24.99 4.81 -3.95
CA ALA A 217 24.37 6.01 -3.37
C ALA A 217 22.84 5.86 -3.46
N TYR A 218 22.30 5.80 -4.67
CA TYR A 218 20.86 5.60 -4.85
C TYR A 218 20.53 4.92 -6.17
N ARG A 219 19.36 4.29 -6.24
CA ARG A 219 18.83 3.57 -7.39
C ARG A 219 17.33 3.79 -7.49
N PHE A 220 16.83 4.27 -8.62
CA PHE A 220 15.41 4.37 -8.92
C PHE A 220 15.11 3.50 -10.14
N TYR A 221 14.25 2.50 -9.96
CA TYR A 221 14.03 1.46 -10.96
C TYR A 221 12.62 0.89 -10.88
N LEU A 222 12.19 0.25 -11.96
CA LEU A 222 10.97 -0.55 -12.02
C LEU A 222 11.35 -2.02 -11.89
N SER A 223 10.85 -2.70 -10.86
CA SER A 223 11.00 -4.15 -10.76
C SER A 223 9.79 -4.85 -11.33
N THR A 224 10.05 -5.94 -12.06
CA THR A 224 9.02 -6.89 -12.52
C THR A 224 9.15 -8.25 -11.83
N TYR A 225 9.97 -8.34 -10.78
CA TYR A 225 10.01 -9.51 -9.90
C TYR A 225 8.74 -9.58 -9.04
N GLY A 226 7.95 -10.65 -9.24
CA GLY A 226 6.72 -10.85 -8.48
C GLY A 226 5.68 -9.75 -8.75
N THR A 227 5.55 -8.79 -7.82
CA THR A 227 4.62 -7.67 -7.96
C THR A 227 5.33 -6.50 -8.61
N GLN A 228 4.85 -6.06 -9.79
CA GLN A 228 5.42 -4.90 -10.47
C GLN A 228 5.28 -3.65 -9.59
N ALA A 229 6.39 -2.94 -9.38
CA ALA A 229 6.43 -1.70 -8.60
C ALA A 229 7.69 -0.90 -8.91
N LEU A 230 7.62 0.41 -8.66
CA LEU A 230 8.79 1.29 -8.58
C LEU A 230 9.48 1.09 -7.23
N TYR A 231 10.80 1.16 -7.26
CA TYR A 231 11.66 0.99 -6.11
C TYR A 231 12.65 2.14 -6.04
N LEU A 232 12.88 2.62 -4.81
CA LEU A 232 14.01 3.45 -4.47
C LEU A 232 14.89 2.66 -3.50
N ASN A 233 16.13 2.42 -3.90
CA ASN A 233 17.16 1.93 -2.99
C ASN A 233 18.14 3.05 -2.70
N THR A 234 18.58 3.15 -1.45
CA THR A 234 19.65 4.07 -1.03
C THR A 234 20.61 3.34 -0.13
N SER A 235 21.93 3.47 -0.31
CA SER A 235 22.88 3.00 0.71
C SER A 235 23.22 4.12 1.68
N GLN A 236 23.21 3.79 2.97
CA GLN A 236 23.41 4.70 4.10
C GLN A 236 24.32 4.01 5.11
N ASP A 237 25.42 4.66 5.47
CA ASP A 237 26.37 4.17 6.49
C ASP A 237 26.77 2.68 6.32
N GLY A 238 26.92 2.22 5.07
CA GLY A 238 27.26 0.83 4.74
C GLY A 238 26.08 -0.16 4.78
N SER A 239 24.83 0.31 4.81
CA SER A 239 23.60 -0.49 4.78
C SER A 239 22.69 -0.08 3.63
N ASN A 240 21.91 -1.02 3.08
CA ASN A 240 20.96 -0.76 2.00
C ASN A 240 19.54 -0.60 2.55
N GLU A 241 18.89 0.49 2.18
CA GLU A 241 17.48 0.71 2.46
C GLU A 241 16.67 0.66 1.16
N VAL A 242 15.50 0.02 1.23
CA VAL A 242 14.63 -0.26 0.08
C VAL A 242 13.22 0.20 0.39
N ALA A 243 12.67 1.06 -0.47
CA ALA A 243 11.29 1.49 -0.44
C ALA A 243 10.65 1.19 -1.80
N ASN A 244 9.39 0.76 -1.80
CA ASN A 244 8.62 0.53 -3.03
C ASN A 244 7.16 0.89 -2.87
N ASN A 245 6.46 1.18 -3.95
CA ASN A 245 5.01 1.36 -3.90
C ASN A 245 4.27 0.02 -3.82
N ALA A 246 2.99 0.10 -3.42
CA ALA A 246 2.02 -0.97 -3.64
C ALA A 246 1.90 -1.27 -5.14
N ALA A 247 1.54 -2.51 -5.49
CA ALA A 247 1.49 -3.02 -6.86
C ALA A 247 1.08 -1.97 -7.90
N TRP A 248 2.01 -1.61 -8.79
CA TRP A 248 1.74 -0.78 -9.96
C TRP A 248 2.11 -1.57 -11.19
N SER A 249 1.10 -1.93 -11.97
CA SER A 249 1.29 -2.64 -13.22
C SER A 249 1.20 -1.64 -14.37
N PRO A 250 2.32 -1.06 -14.83
CA PRO A 250 2.31 -0.16 -15.96
C PRO A 250 1.88 -0.93 -17.22
N ILE A 251 0.97 -0.32 -17.96
CA ILE A 251 0.66 -0.73 -19.33
C ILE A 251 1.83 -0.31 -20.21
N ALA A 252 2.36 -1.25 -20.99
CA ALA A 252 3.40 -0.97 -21.98
C ALA A 252 2.88 -0.06 -23.10
N GLN A 253 3.81 0.60 -23.76
CA GLN A 253 3.59 1.47 -24.91
C GLN A 253 2.77 2.75 -24.61
N ILE A 254 2.80 3.20 -23.35
CA ILE A 254 2.31 4.53 -22.97
C ILE A 254 3.33 5.25 -22.10
N TRP A 255 3.26 6.59 -22.14
CA TRP A 255 4.07 7.48 -21.33
C TRP A 255 3.53 7.58 -19.90
N TYR A 256 4.45 7.63 -18.95
CA TYR A 256 4.19 7.92 -17.55
C TYR A 256 5.19 8.94 -17.04
N HIS A 257 4.71 9.96 -16.34
CA HIS A 257 5.60 10.68 -15.44
C HIS A 257 5.74 9.87 -14.16
N VAL A 258 6.95 9.50 -13.79
CA VAL A 258 7.24 8.83 -12.52
C VAL A 258 8.07 9.73 -11.64
N ALA A 259 7.81 9.71 -10.34
CA ALA A 259 8.65 10.39 -9.38
C ALA A 259 8.76 9.60 -8.07
N VAL A 260 9.87 9.83 -7.37
CA VAL A 260 10.05 9.41 -5.99
C VAL A 260 10.64 10.55 -5.18
N THR A 261 10.10 10.78 -3.98
CA THR A 261 10.64 11.74 -3.00
C THR A 261 11.05 11.00 -1.74
N ARG A 262 12.22 11.30 -1.18
CA ARG A 262 12.67 10.81 0.13
C ARG A 262 12.93 11.99 1.05
N THR A 263 12.48 11.86 2.29
CA THR A 263 12.91 12.65 3.45
C THR A 263 13.53 11.72 4.49
N LEU A 264 14.00 12.25 5.62
CA LEU A 264 14.44 11.44 6.77
C LEU A 264 13.35 10.52 7.35
N THR A 265 12.07 10.70 7.02
CA THR A 265 10.98 9.93 7.66
C THR A 265 10.04 9.24 6.69
N THR A 266 10.08 9.64 5.42
CA THR A 266 9.11 9.17 4.44
C THR A 266 9.73 9.03 3.06
N THR A 267 9.40 7.94 2.38
CA THR A 267 9.56 7.82 0.94
C THR A 267 8.19 7.79 0.28
N LYS A 268 7.98 8.56 -0.79
CA LYS A 268 6.71 8.63 -1.52
C LYS A 268 6.93 8.44 -3.00
N PHE A 269 6.06 7.66 -3.63
CA PHE A 269 6.09 7.41 -5.07
C PHE A 269 4.92 8.10 -5.75
N TYR A 270 5.13 8.53 -6.98
CA TYR A 270 4.13 9.25 -7.77
C TYR A 270 4.11 8.71 -9.19
N VAL A 271 2.92 8.67 -9.76
CA VAL A 271 2.70 8.39 -11.18
C VAL A 271 1.75 9.45 -11.74
N ASN A 272 2.11 10.05 -12.87
CA ASN A 272 1.39 11.13 -13.54
C ASN A 272 1.08 12.32 -12.60
N GLY A 273 2.02 12.61 -11.69
CA GLY A 273 1.90 13.68 -10.70
C GLY A 273 1.02 13.34 -9.49
N MET A 274 0.33 12.20 -9.49
CA MET A 274 -0.46 11.76 -8.35
C MET A 274 0.38 10.89 -7.41
N GLN A 275 0.26 11.13 -6.10
CA GLN A 275 0.92 10.29 -5.10
C GLN A 275 0.29 8.90 -5.07
N LEU A 276 1.10 7.88 -5.31
CA LEU A 276 0.70 6.47 -5.33
C LEU A 276 0.82 5.81 -3.96
N SER A 277 1.89 6.10 -3.21
CA SER A 277 2.10 5.51 -1.89
C SER A 277 2.95 6.40 -0.98
N THR A 278 2.93 6.09 0.31
CA THR A 278 3.86 6.64 1.31
C THR A 278 4.38 5.49 2.16
N ASN A 279 5.70 5.35 2.21
CA ASN A 279 6.40 4.44 3.10
C ASN A 279 6.95 5.25 4.27
N ASN A 280 6.45 4.96 5.47
CA ASN A 280 6.93 5.56 6.71
C ASN A 280 8.04 4.69 7.29
N GLN A 281 9.23 4.78 6.69
CA GLN A 281 10.44 4.24 7.29
C GLN A 281 11.24 5.41 7.88
N PHE A 282 11.59 5.31 9.15
CA PHE A 282 12.35 6.35 9.85
C PHE A 282 13.82 6.20 9.51
N HIS A 283 14.25 6.91 8.46
CA HIS A 283 15.63 6.95 8.00
C HIS A 283 16.45 7.81 8.97
N THR A 284 17.40 7.19 9.67
CA THR A 284 18.20 7.90 10.69
C THR A 284 19.46 8.53 10.13
N SER A 285 19.89 8.11 8.93
CA SER A 285 21.08 8.64 8.29
C SER A 285 20.77 9.85 7.40
N THR A 286 21.59 10.85 7.62
CA THR A 286 21.71 12.10 6.88
C THR A 286 22.63 11.97 5.66
N THR A 287 23.17 10.78 5.41
CA THR A 287 24.15 10.55 4.35
C THR A 287 23.71 9.35 3.53
N ILE A 288 23.29 9.62 2.30
CA ILE A 288 23.28 8.62 1.23
C ILE A 288 24.75 8.55 0.74
N CYS A 289 25.38 7.37 0.74
CA CYS A 289 26.84 7.17 0.72
C CYS A 289 27.62 7.92 -0.39
N ASP A 290 28.93 8.10 -0.18
CA ASP A 290 29.74 9.17 -0.74
C ASP A 290 30.60 8.82 -1.98
N ASN A 291 30.56 9.75 -2.94
CA ASN A 291 31.60 10.28 -3.82
C ASN A 291 32.39 9.41 -4.82
N SER A 292 32.41 8.07 -4.75
CA SER A 292 33.13 7.21 -5.74
C SER A 292 32.20 6.47 -6.72
N ALA A 293 31.00 7.01 -6.91
CA ALA A 293 29.95 6.38 -7.68
C ALA A 293 29.64 7.10 -8.99
N SER A 294 29.69 6.37 -10.10
CA SER A 294 29.24 6.85 -11.41
C SER A 294 27.73 7.07 -11.39
N PHE A 295 27.27 8.14 -12.05
CA PHE A 295 25.84 8.39 -12.26
C PHE A 295 25.47 7.80 -13.61
N ILE A 296 24.41 7.00 -13.65
CA ILE A 296 24.04 6.19 -14.81
C ILE A 296 22.54 6.31 -15.03
N VAL A 297 22.14 6.55 -16.27
CA VAL A 297 20.74 6.51 -16.71
C VAL A 297 20.56 5.28 -17.58
N GLY A 298 19.60 4.43 -17.21
CA GLY A 298 19.22 3.26 -18.00
C GLY A 298 20.07 2.00 -17.83
N GLN A 299 20.98 1.94 -16.85
CA GLN A 299 21.72 0.71 -16.51
C GLN A 299 22.21 0.68 -15.06
N LEU A 300 22.21 -0.52 -14.46
CA LEU A 300 22.93 -0.79 -13.21
C LEU A 300 24.38 -1.20 -13.54
N GLY A 301 25.33 -0.37 -13.14
CA GLY A 301 26.76 -0.31 -13.53
C GLY A 301 27.53 -1.62 -13.80
N VAL A 302 27.16 -2.76 -13.19
CA VAL A 302 27.94 -4.01 -13.23
C VAL A 302 27.17 -5.25 -13.69
N THR A 303 25.85 -5.15 -13.90
CA THR A 303 25.01 -6.31 -14.26
C THR A 303 24.56 -6.23 -15.72
N PRO A 304 24.84 -7.25 -16.55
CA PRO A 304 24.55 -7.22 -17.99
C PRO A 304 23.05 -7.28 -18.34
N ASP A 305 22.16 -7.45 -17.36
CA ASP A 305 20.73 -7.66 -17.61
C ASP A 305 19.82 -6.50 -17.14
N ASP A 306 20.30 -5.62 -16.27
CA ASP A 306 19.50 -4.54 -15.67
C ASP A 306 19.62 -3.26 -16.51
N TYR A 307 19.10 -3.32 -17.73
CA TYR A 307 19.03 -2.18 -18.65
C TYR A 307 17.60 -1.69 -18.83
N TRP A 308 17.44 -0.38 -18.99
CA TRP A 308 16.18 0.17 -19.47
C TRP A 308 15.86 -0.36 -20.88
N ASN A 309 14.58 -0.63 -21.12
CA ASN A 309 14.08 -0.87 -22.47
C ASN A 309 12.87 0.03 -22.73
N GLY A 310 13.11 1.11 -23.47
CA GLY A 310 12.07 2.04 -23.86
C GLY A 310 12.57 3.47 -23.89
N LYS A 311 11.67 4.41 -23.64
CA LYS A 311 11.94 5.84 -23.83
C LYS A 311 11.98 6.55 -22.49
N MET A 312 12.77 7.61 -22.41
CA MET A 312 12.76 8.54 -21.29
C MET A 312 12.76 9.98 -21.81
N ASP A 313 12.15 10.87 -21.05
CA ASP A 313 12.23 12.30 -21.29
C ASP A 313 12.24 13.08 -19.97
N ASP A 314 12.75 14.30 -20.00
CA ASP A 314 12.64 15.30 -18.93
C ASP A 314 13.07 14.76 -17.54
N LEU A 315 14.21 14.06 -17.50
CA LEU A 315 14.77 13.48 -16.29
C LEU A 315 15.34 14.59 -15.38
N ARG A 316 14.92 14.61 -14.12
CA ARG A 316 15.28 15.62 -13.13
C ARG A 316 15.73 14.97 -11.82
N ILE A 317 16.78 15.54 -11.24
CA ILE A 317 17.34 15.13 -9.95
C ILE A 317 17.40 16.35 -9.04
N TRP A 318 16.84 16.23 -7.85
CA TRP A 318 16.77 17.30 -6.85
C TRP A 318 17.38 16.87 -5.52
N ASN A 319 18.00 17.81 -4.81
CA ASN A 319 18.45 17.64 -3.41
C ASN A 319 17.42 18.12 -2.36
N VAL A 320 16.16 18.21 -2.79
CA VAL A 320 15.01 18.53 -1.95
C VAL A 320 13.90 17.52 -2.21
N ALA A 321 13.09 17.25 -1.19
CA ALA A 321 11.87 16.45 -1.32
C ALA A 321 10.75 17.37 -1.82
N ARG A 322 10.45 17.32 -3.12
CA ARG A 322 9.38 18.13 -3.71
C ARG A 322 8.02 17.72 -3.17
N THR A 323 7.12 18.68 -3.04
CA THR A 323 5.76 18.45 -2.57
C THR A 323 4.90 17.79 -3.66
N PRO A 324 3.80 17.09 -3.29
CA PRO A 324 2.87 16.55 -4.27
C PRO A 324 2.31 17.60 -5.25
N ALA A 325 2.08 18.83 -4.77
CA ALA A 325 1.59 19.92 -5.61
C ALA A 325 2.63 20.38 -6.64
N GLU A 326 3.89 20.47 -6.23
CA GLU A 326 5.01 20.84 -7.11
C GLU A 326 5.27 19.79 -8.20
N ILE A 327 5.17 18.50 -7.86
CA ILE A 327 5.31 17.41 -8.83
C ILE A 327 4.14 17.47 -9.83
N LEU A 328 2.90 17.54 -9.34
CA LEU A 328 1.71 17.58 -10.19
C LEU A 328 1.71 18.77 -11.17
N ALA A 329 2.09 19.95 -10.67
CA ALA A 329 2.06 21.20 -11.44
C ALA A 329 3.19 21.29 -12.47
N ASN A 330 4.37 20.73 -12.19
CA ASN A 330 5.56 20.97 -13.01
C ASN A 330 5.99 19.77 -13.87
N LYS A 331 5.29 18.62 -13.81
CA LYS A 331 5.63 17.42 -14.60
C LYS A 331 5.58 17.65 -16.13
N ASP A 332 4.76 18.60 -16.59
CA ASP A 332 4.58 18.94 -18.02
C ASP A 332 5.23 20.28 -18.39
N ILE A 333 6.01 20.87 -17.47
CA ILE A 333 6.55 22.21 -17.63
C ILE A 333 8.06 22.11 -17.79
N GLU A 334 8.57 22.57 -18.92
CA GLU A 334 10.01 22.74 -19.12
C GLU A 334 10.57 23.73 -18.10
N LEU A 335 11.60 23.30 -17.36
CA LEU A 335 12.22 24.12 -16.33
C LEU A 335 13.30 25.05 -16.91
N THR A 336 13.63 26.09 -16.16
CA THR A 336 14.68 27.05 -16.53
C THR A 336 16.08 26.51 -16.29
N GLY A 337 16.24 25.52 -15.40
CA GLY A 337 17.53 24.97 -14.99
C GLY A 337 18.14 25.64 -13.76
N ALA A 338 17.56 26.76 -13.32
CA ALA A 338 18.04 27.57 -12.19
C ALA A 338 17.20 27.36 -10.91
N GLU A 339 16.29 26.39 -10.90
CA GLU A 339 15.42 26.11 -9.78
C GLU A 339 16.21 25.70 -8.54
N ALA A 340 15.82 26.22 -7.38
CA ALA A 340 16.48 25.92 -6.12
C ALA A 340 16.41 24.41 -5.83
N GLY A 341 17.59 23.82 -5.63
CA GLY A 341 17.75 22.40 -5.32
C GLY A 341 17.72 21.46 -6.53
N LEU A 342 17.62 21.97 -7.76
CA LEU A 342 17.79 21.18 -8.97
C LEU A 342 19.28 20.88 -9.18
N MET A 343 19.63 19.60 -9.19
CA MET A 343 21.02 19.13 -9.29
C MET A 343 21.38 18.64 -10.69
N GLY A 344 20.43 18.04 -11.41
CA GLY A 344 20.62 17.61 -12.79
C GLY A 344 19.30 17.64 -13.54
N TYR A 345 19.36 18.07 -14.81
CA TYR A 345 18.18 18.20 -15.64
C TYR A 345 18.45 17.85 -17.10
N TRP A 346 17.96 16.70 -17.57
CA TRP A 346 18.15 16.24 -18.93
C TRP A 346 16.83 16.17 -19.69
N LYS A 347 16.67 17.11 -20.63
CA LYS A 347 15.47 17.25 -21.48
C LYS A 347 15.43 16.30 -22.68
N PHE A 348 16.52 15.59 -22.95
CA PHE A 348 16.69 14.71 -24.11
C PHE A 348 16.24 15.25 -25.49
N ASN A 349 16.23 16.58 -25.64
CA ASN A 349 15.89 17.34 -26.85
C ASN A 349 16.99 17.26 -27.92
N GLY A 350 17.35 16.04 -28.34
CA GLY A 350 18.37 15.75 -29.35
C GLY A 350 19.78 15.48 -28.80
N ASN A 351 20.00 15.59 -27.49
CA ASN A 351 21.28 15.35 -26.84
C ASN A 351 21.10 14.95 -25.36
N ALA A 352 22.21 14.63 -24.68
CA ALA A 352 22.23 14.26 -23.26
C ALA A 352 22.87 15.34 -22.37
N LEU A 353 22.78 16.61 -22.76
CA LEU A 353 23.37 17.73 -22.02
C LEU A 353 22.51 18.11 -20.81
N ASP A 354 23.17 18.47 -19.71
CA ASP A 354 22.52 18.98 -18.51
C ASP A 354 22.04 20.42 -18.75
N SER A 355 20.74 20.60 -18.65
CA SER A 355 20.07 21.91 -18.74
C SER A 355 20.01 22.64 -17.40
N SER A 356 20.51 22.04 -16.31
CA SER A 356 20.71 22.73 -15.04
C SER A 356 21.98 23.59 -15.07
N LEU A 357 22.17 24.43 -14.04
CA LEU A 357 23.39 25.24 -13.92
C LEU A 357 24.61 24.46 -13.37
N ASN A 358 24.52 23.13 -13.23
CA ASN A 358 25.53 22.30 -12.57
C ASN A 358 26.48 21.59 -13.53
N GLY A 359 26.20 21.55 -14.84
CA GLY A 359 27.12 21.03 -15.85
C GLY A 359 27.31 19.51 -15.83
N ASN A 360 26.30 18.76 -15.41
CA ASN A 360 26.32 17.30 -15.31
C ASN A 360 26.02 16.61 -16.66
N ASP A 361 26.76 16.96 -17.72
CA ASP A 361 26.52 16.40 -19.06
C ASP A 361 26.73 14.89 -19.09
N LEU A 362 25.79 14.16 -19.70
CA LEU A 362 25.86 12.70 -19.80
C LEU A 362 26.64 12.26 -21.06
N THR A 363 27.52 11.29 -20.88
CA THR A 363 28.16 10.54 -21.95
C THR A 363 27.20 9.51 -22.51
N ASN A 364 27.10 9.43 -23.84
CA ASN A 364 26.26 8.45 -24.52
C ASN A 364 27.04 7.14 -24.76
N ASN A 365 26.67 6.09 -24.04
CA ASN A 365 27.30 4.78 -24.14
C ASN A 365 26.46 3.84 -25.00
N ASN A 366 27.11 3.22 -25.99
CA ASN A 366 26.50 2.28 -26.93
C ASN A 366 25.36 2.87 -27.80
N GLY A 367 25.26 4.21 -27.89
CA GLY A 367 24.49 4.89 -28.92
C GLY A 367 22.99 5.00 -28.65
N VAL A 368 22.59 5.40 -27.44
CA VAL A 368 21.23 5.87 -27.14
C VAL A 368 20.81 6.90 -28.19
N THR A 369 19.62 6.71 -28.76
CA THR A 369 19.11 7.59 -29.83
C THR A 369 18.20 8.66 -29.27
N PHE A 370 18.25 9.88 -29.82
CA PHE A 370 17.33 10.96 -29.47
C PHE A 370 16.38 11.18 -30.65
N ILE A 371 15.07 11.02 -30.42
CA ILE A 371 14.05 10.95 -31.47
C ILE A 371 13.00 12.03 -31.22
N ALA A 372 12.70 12.83 -32.24
CA ALA A 372 11.66 13.85 -32.16
C ALA A 372 10.27 13.21 -31.97
N TYR A 373 9.38 13.92 -31.26
CA TYR A 373 7.98 13.51 -31.04
C TYR A 373 7.20 13.37 -32.36
#